data_AF-A0A1W9PTU7-F1
#
_entry.id   AF-A0A1W9PTU7-F1
#
_cell.length_a   1.000
_cell.length_b   1.000
_cell.length_c   1.000
_cell.angle_alpha   90.00
_cell.angle_beta   90.00
_cell.angle_gamma   90.00
#
_symmetry.space_group_name_H-M   'P 1'
#
loop_
_entity.id
_entity.type
_entity.pdbx_description
1 polymer ?
#
loop_
_entity_poly.entity_id
_entity_poly.type
_entity_poly.pdbx_seq_one_letter_code
_entity_poly.pdbx_strand_id
1 'polypeptide(L)'
;MKRAFSFLTAAAFLTAWLFFQPCPAAAEEARSSIPEKAQCARMMQAGKKSFQAGRYLDAKEYFRRALQADPSSAAAWEHYDLCVIHAVAEKINKKTGLISPDASAAGMQAPPPPPQQGPAKKPKFVIEEDEGC
;
A
#
# COMPACT_ATOMS: atom_id res chain seq x y z
N MET A 1 -27.89 -4.39 -58.48
CA MET A 1 -26.68 -3.55 -58.62
C MET A 1 -26.37 -2.70 -57.38
N LYS A 2 -27.33 -1.98 -56.78
CA LYS A 2 -27.08 -1.14 -55.57
C LYS A 2 -26.60 -1.92 -54.33
N ARG A 3 -27.10 -3.15 -54.13
CA ARG A 3 -26.69 -4.02 -53.01
C ARG A 3 -25.23 -4.49 -53.13
N ALA A 4 -24.79 -4.89 -54.31
CA ALA A 4 -23.40 -5.31 -54.55
C ALA A 4 -22.40 -4.16 -54.35
N PHE A 5 -22.77 -2.93 -54.75
CA PHE A 5 -21.95 -1.73 -54.51
C PHE A 5 -21.83 -1.39 -53.01
N SER A 6 -22.92 -1.59 -52.25
CA SER A 6 -22.92 -1.38 -50.79
C SER A 6 -22.08 -2.41 -50.02
N PHE A 7 -22.01 -3.65 -50.50
CA PHE A 7 -21.14 -4.67 -49.91
C PHE A 7 -19.67 -4.42 -50.23
N LEU A 8 -19.36 -3.93 -51.43
CA LEU A 8 -18.00 -3.54 -51.84
C LEU A 8 -17.47 -2.37 -51.02
N THR A 9 -18.29 -1.35 -50.73
CA THR A 9 -17.90 -0.25 -49.86
C THR A 9 -17.74 -0.70 -48.41
N ALA A 10 -18.65 -1.54 -47.89
CA ALA A 10 -18.56 -2.05 -46.53
C ALA A 10 -17.31 -2.93 -46.32
N ALA A 11 -16.96 -3.77 -47.30
CA ALA A 11 -15.75 -4.58 -47.27
C ALA A 11 -14.48 -3.71 -47.30
N ALA A 12 -14.44 -2.65 -48.11
CA ALA A 12 -13.32 -1.72 -48.16
C ALA A 12 -13.10 -0.98 -46.82
N PHE A 13 -14.18 -0.58 -46.15
CA PHE A 13 -14.11 0.02 -44.81
C PHE A 13 -13.62 -0.97 -43.75
N LEU A 14 -14.08 -2.22 -43.79
CA LEU A 14 -13.63 -3.28 -42.86
C LEU A 14 -12.15 -3.61 -43.05
N THR A 15 -11.68 -3.68 -44.30
CA THR A 15 -10.25 -3.86 -44.58
C THR A 15 -9.43 -2.65 -44.15
N ALA A 16 -9.91 -1.43 -44.40
CA ALA A 16 -9.22 -0.22 -43.94
C ALA A 16 -9.16 -0.14 -42.41
N TRP A 17 -10.19 -0.62 -41.70
CA TRP A 17 -10.21 -0.65 -40.24
C TRP A 17 -9.28 -1.71 -39.66
N LEU A 18 -9.10 -2.84 -40.36
CA LEU A 18 -8.12 -3.86 -40.03
C LEU A 18 -6.67 -3.41 -40.31
N PHE A 19 -6.44 -2.64 -41.38
CA PHE A 19 -5.12 -2.06 -41.70
C PHE A 19 -4.76 -0.84 -40.86
N PHE A 20 -5.76 -0.15 -40.29
CA PHE A 20 -5.59 0.98 -39.37
C PHE A 20 -5.68 0.56 -37.90
N GLN A 21 -5.81 -0.73 -37.61
CA GLN A 21 -5.55 -1.20 -36.26
C GLN A 21 -4.09 -0.87 -35.93
N PRO A 22 -3.81 -0.09 -34.86
CA PRO A 22 -2.46 -0.10 -34.32
C PRO A 22 -2.19 -1.57 -34.02
N CYS A 23 -1.19 -2.12 -34.71
CA CYS A 23 -0.63 -3.41 -34.41
C CYS A 23 -0.56 -3.50 -32.88
N PRO A 24 -1.11 -4.54 -32.22
CA PRO A 24 -0.56 -4.92 -30.94
C PRO A 24 0.87 -5.34 -31.27
N ALA A 25 1.75 -4.33 -31.40
CA ALA A 25 3.17 -4.50 -31.53
C ALA A 25 3.49 -5.48 -30.44
N ALA A 26 3.89 -6.66 -30.91
CA ALA A 26 4.18 -7.79 -30.09
C ALA A 26 4.93 -7.30 -28.86
N ALA A 27 4.52 -7.79 -27.70
CA ALA A 27 5.29 -7.74 -26.49
C ALA A 27 6.67 -8.38 -26.76
N GLU A 28 7.56 -7.63 -27.38
CA GLU A 28 8.96 -7.96 -27.57
C GLU A 28 9.78 -6.84 -26.95
N GLU A 29 9.64 -6.69 -25.64
CA GLU A 29 10.61 -5.95 -24.83
C GLU A 29 11.28 -6.90 -23.83
N ALA A 30 11.62 -8.10 -24.30
CA ALA A 30 12.51 -9.02 -23.60
C ALA A 30 13.99 -8.70 -23.84
N ARG A 31 14.31 -7.64 -24.61
CA ARG A 31 15.68 -7.33 -25.08
C ARG A 31 16.39 -6.16 -24.39
N SER A 32 15.74 -5.40 -23.49
CA SER A 32 16.37 -4.29 -22.74
C SER A 32 16.31 -4.42 -21.21
N SER A 33 15.86 -5.56 -20.67
CA SER A 33 15.48 -5.66 -19.25
C SER A 33 16.64 -5.61 -18.24
N ILE A 34 17.88 -5.86 -18.65
CA ILE A 34 19.04 -5.90 -17.73
C ILE A 34 19.47 -4.49 -17.28
N PRO A 35 19.71 -3.51 -18.18
CA PRO A 35 20.07 -2.14 -17.77
C PRO A 35 18.95 -1.45 -16.96
N GLU A 36 17.68 -1.72 -17.26
CA GLU A 36 16.53 -1.18 -16.55
C GLU A 36 16.41 -1.70 -15.12
N LYS A 37 16.58 -3.02 -14.91
CA LYS A 37 16.61 -3.59 -13.56
C LYS A 37 17.77 -3.04 -12.72
N ALA A 38 18.94 -2.85 -13.32
CA ALA A 38 20.09 -2.23 -12.64
C ALA A 38 19.82 -0.75 -12.31
N GLN A 39 19.13 -0.02 -13.18
CA GLN A 39 18.71 1.35 -12.92
C GLN A 39 17.68 1.42 -11.78
N CYS A 40 16.67 0.54 -11.79
CA CYS A 40 15.71 0.41 -10.70
C CYS A 40 16.42 0.16 -9.36
N ALA A 41 17.34 -0.80 -9.30
CA ALA A 41 18.09 -1.11 -8.08
C ALA A 41 18.89 0.09 -7.55
N ARG A 42 19.54 0.86 -8.44
CA ARG A 42 20.26 2.09 -8.05
C ARG A 42 19.33 3.15 -7.48
N MET A 43 18.18 3.38 -8.12
CA MET A 43 17.18 4.33 -7.64
C MET A 43 16.57 3.89 -6.31
N MET A 44 16.30 2.59 -6.13
CA MET A 44 15.84 2.01 -4.88
C MET A 44 16.83 2.26 -3.73
N GLN A 45 18.13 2.08 -3.95
CA GLN A 45 19.15 2.36 -2.94
C GLN A 45 19.22 3.85 -2.57
N ALA A 46 19.18 4.74 -3.55
CA ALA A 46 19.17 6.19 -3.32
C ALA A 46 17.91 6.65 -2.57
N GLY A 47 16.76 6.09 -2.94
CA GLY A 47 15.48 6.32 -2.25
C GLY A 47 15.51 5.87 -0.80
N LYS A 48 16.02 4.67 -0.53
CA LYS A 48 16.18 4.13 0.84
C LYS A 48 17.06 5.02 1.72
N LYS A 49 18.19 5.50 1.19
CA LYS A 49 19.08 6.43 1.91
C LYS A 49 18.39 7.75 2.25
N SER A 50 17.62 8.30 1.30
CA SER A 50 16.85 9.53 1.54
C SER A 50 15.70 9.32 2.53
N PHE A 51 15.04 8.16 2.48
CA PHE A 51 13.98 7.79 3.41
C PHE A 51 14.50 7.68 4.84
N GLN A 52 15.63 6.97 5.04
CA GLN A 52 16.29 6.86 6.34
C GLN A 52 16.75 8.20 6.90
N ALA A 53 17.08 9.15 6.02
CA ALA A 53 17.42 10.52 6.42
C ALA A 53 16.20 11.41 6.68
N GLY A 54 14.98 10.87 6.67
CA GLY A 54 13.74 11.61 6.89
C GLY A 54 13.32 12.51 5.72
N ARG A 55 14.02 12.47 4.59
CA ARG A 55 13.70 13.28 3.41
C ARG A 55 12.71 12.54 2.51
N TYR A 56 11.45 12.45 2.97
CA TYR A 56 10.43 11.63 2.32
C TYR A 56 10.05 12.11 0.91
N LEU A 57 10.08 13.43 0.66
CA LEU A 57 9.80 13.98 -0.67
C LEU A 57 10.87 13.63 -1.70
N ASP A 58 12.15 13.71 -1.30
CA ASP A 58 13.27 13.29 -2.15
C ASP A 58 13.22 11.78 -2.38
N ALA A 59 12.97 11.00 -1.34
CA ALA A 59 12.84 9.55 -1.41
C ALA A 59 11.73 9.14 -2.40
N LYS A 60 10.57 9.80 -2.33
CA LYS A 60 9.46 9.59 -3.27
C LYS A 60 9.90 9.76 -4.73
N GLU A 61 10.70 10.78 -5.02
CA GLU A 61 11.17 11.03 -6.38
C GLU A 61 12.13 9.95 -6.88
N TYR A 62 13.01 9.44 -6.01
CA TYR A 62 13.83 8.28 -6.34
C TYR A 62 13.00 7.03 -6.61
N PHE A 63 11.99 6.73 -5.79
CA PHE A 63 11.12 5.58 -6.02
C PHE A 63 10.24 5.74 -7.26
N ARG A 64 9.80 6.95 -7.59
CA ARG A 64 9.13 7.25 -8.85
C ARG A 64 10.01 6.92 -10.05
N ARG A 65 11.30 7.28 -10.00
CA ARG A 65 12.28 6.93 -11.04
C ARG A 65 12.58 5.43 -11.08
N ALA A 66 12.52 4.74 -9.93
CA ALA A 66 12.63 3.28 -9.89
C ALA A 66 11.44 2.62 -10.60
N LEU A 67 10.21 3.11 -10.38
CA LEU A 67 9.01 2.64 -11.06
C LEU A 67 9.00 2.93 -12.56
N GLN A 68 9.61 4.04 -13.00
CA GLN A 68 9.80 4.30 -14.43
C GLN A 68 10.75 3.29 -15.09
N ALA A 69 11.75 2.79 -14.35
CA ALA A 69 12.68 1.79 -14.84
C ALA A 69 12.12 0.36 -14.72
N ASP A 70 11.30 0.08 -13.71
CA ASP A 70 10.62 -1.20 -13.56
C ASP A 70 9.23 -1.01 -12.93
N PRO A 71 8.18 -0.87 -13.76
CA PRO A 71 6.80 -0.74 -13.28
C PRO A 71 6.27 -1.99 -12.55
N SER A 72 6.91 -3.14 -12.75
CA SER A 72 6.51 -4.42 -12.13
C SER A 72 7.08 -4.62 -10.72
N SER A 73 7.96 -3.73 -10.27
CA SER A 73 8.61 -3.83 -8.96
C SER A 73 7.66 -3.51 -7.82
N ALA A 74 7.14 -4.55 -7.16
CA ALA A 74 6.30 -4.42 -5.96
C ALA A 74 7.00 -3.63 -4.84
N ALA A 75 8.31 -3.85 -4.66
CA ALA A 75 9.09 -3.14 -3.65
C ALA A 75 9.16 -1.63 -3.90
N ALA A 76 9.22 -1.21 -5.17
CA ALA A 76 9.25 0.20 -5.53
C ALA A 76 7.89 0.88 -5.27
N TRP A 77 6.78 0.19 -5.55
CA TRP A 77 5.43 0.65 -5.20
C TRP A 77 5.27 0.80 -3.69
N GLU A 78 5.62 -0.24 -2.91
CA GLU A 78 5.54 -0.23 -1.46
C GLU A 78 6.29 0.97 -0.85
N HIS A 79 7.54 1.19 -1.30
CA HIS A 79 8.35 2.28 -0.78
C HIS A 79 7.87 3.66 -1.24
N TYR A 80 7.32 3.76 -2.46
CA TYR A 80 6.69 4.99 -2.94
C TYR A 80 5.49 5.37 -2.08
N ASP A 81 4.59 4.43 -1.82
CA ASP A 81 3.38 4.65 -1.02
C ASP A 81 3.74 5.04 0.42
N LEU A 82 4.71 4.34 1.01
CA LEU A 82 5.23 4.68 2.34
C LEU A 82 5.77 6.12 2.37
N CYS A 83 6.54 6.54 1.36
CA CYS A 83 7.01 7.92 1.28
C CYS A 83 5.88 8.94 1.23
N VAL A 84 4.82 8.64 0.47
CA VAL A 84 3.65 9.53 0.37
C VAL A 84 2.97 9.67 1.72
N ILE A 85 2.75 8.57 2.44
CA ILE A 85 2.14 8.57 3.78
C ILE A 85 2.97 9.42 4.73
N HIS A 86 4.29 9.19 4.81
CA HIS A 86 5.17 9.96 5.68
C HIS A 86 5.24 11.44 5.31
N ALA A 87 5.32 11.77 4.01
CA ALA A 87 5.35 13.17 3.56
C ALA A 87 4.05 13.91 3.91
N VAL A 88 2.90 13.23 3.82
CA VAL A 88 1.62 13.78 4.25
C VAL A 88 1.58 13.97 5.76
N ALA A 89 2.04 12.97 6.54
CA ALA A 89 2.12 13.06 7.99
C ALA A 89 2.99 14.25 8.44
N GLU A 90 4.16 14.45 7.85
CA GLU A 90 5.01 15.62 8.13
C GLU A 90 4.31 16.94 7.79
N LYS A 91 3.62 17.01 6.64
CA LYS A 91 2.91 18.22 6.23
C LYS A 91 1.76 18.54 7.17
N ILE A 92 1.03 17.52 7.65
CA ILE A 92 -0.03 17.70 8.63
C ILE A 92 0.58 18.17 9.95
N ASN A 93 1.59 17.48 10.47
CA ASN A 93 2.24 17.84 11.73
C ASN A 93 2.77 19.30 11.71
N LYS A 94 3.40 19.73 10.61
CA LYS A 94 3.85 21.12 10.44
C LYS A 94 2.71 22.13 10.42
N LYS A 95 1.54 21.76 9.88
CA LYS A 95 0.37 22.65 9.79
C LYS A 95 -0.40 22.77 11.09
N THR A 96 -0.54 21.67 11.82
CA THR A 96 -1.41 21.58 12.99
C THR A 96 -0.64 21.64 14.29
N GLY A 97 0.69 21.49 14.27
CA GLY A 97 1.50 21.35 15.47
C GLY A 97 1.13 20.11 16.28
N LEU A 98 0.59 19.06 15.65
CA LEU A 98 0.18 17.80 16.28
C LEU A 98 1.39 16.98 16.75
N ILE A 99 2.16 17.53 17.69
CA ILE A 99 3.17 16.82 18.46
C ILE A 99 2.47 16.29 19.72
N SER A 100 1.55 15.35 19.54
CA SER A 100 1.09 14.49 20.64
C SER A 100 1.33 13.05 20.21
N PRO A 101 2.51 12.47 20.54
CA PRO A 101 2.89 11.12 20.13
C PRO A 101 1.90 10.01 20.56
N ASP A 102 0.93 10.30 21.43
CA ASP A 102 0.23 9.27 22.18
C ASP A 102 -1.30 9.39 22.18
N ALA A 103 -1.93 10.16 21.29
CA ALA A 103 -3.40 10.17 21.21
C ALA A 103 -3.98 8.77 20.90
N SER A 104 -3.23 7.92 20.19
CA SER A 104 -3.58 6.51 19.98
C SER A 104 -3.27 5.63 21.20
N ALA A 105 -2.35 6.00 22.08
CA ALA A 105 -2.00 5.24 23.29
C ALA A 105 -2.87 5.60 24.51
N ALA A 106 -3.47 6.79 24.52
CA ALA A 106 -4.38 7.25 25.57
C ALA A 106 -5.67 6.40 25.70
N GLY A 107 -5.93 5.48 24.76
CA GLY A 107 -7.02 4.50 24.83
C GLY A 107 -6.66 3.13 25.44
N MET A 108 -5.40 2.87 25.80
CA MET A 108 -4.94 1.55 26.29
C MET A 108 -4.31 1.55 27.68
N GLN A 109 -4.43 2.62 28.48
CA GLN A 109 -4.16 2.50 29.91
C GLN A 109 -5.24 1.64 30.55
N ALA A 110 -4.97 0.32 30.63
CA ALA A 110 -5.71 -0.57 31.50
C ALA A 110 -5.64 0.01 32.92
N PRO A 111 -6.77 0.12 33.63
CA PRO A 111 -6.75 0.58 35.02
C PRO A 111 -5.79 -0.29 35.83
N PRO A 112 -5.10 0.29 36.84
CA PRO A 112 -4.16 -0.47 37.66
C PRO A 112 -4.86 -1.73 38.19
N PRO A 113 -4.20 -2.91 38.14
CA PRO A 113 -4.84 -4.14 38.60
C PRO A 113 -5.26 -3.96 40.06
N PRO A 114 -6.48 -4.39 40.44
CA PRO A 114 -6.90 -4.35 41.83
C PRO A 114 -5.88 -5.07 42.72
N PRO A 115 -5.66 -4.63 43.96
CA PRO A 115 -4.75 -5.30 44.88
C PRO A 115 -5.09 -6.79 44.95
N GLN A 116 -4.13 -7.65 44.62
CA GLN A 116 -4.30 -9.09 44.73
C GLN A 116 -4.52 -9.45 46.20
N GLN A 117 -5.79 -9.66 46.57
CA GLN A 117 -6.12 -10.27 47.85
C GLN A 117 -5.64 -11.73 47.79
N GLY A 118 -4.75 -12.08 48.73
CA GLY A 118 -4.26 -13.44 48.89
C GLY A 118 -5.39 -14.47 49.06
N PRO A 119 -5.10 -15.76 48.87
CA PRO A 119 -6.11 -16.80 48.70
C PRO A 119 -7.13 -16.81 49.85
N ALA A 120 -8.39 -16.52 49.50
CA ALA A 120 -9.52 -16.57 50.40
C ALA A 120 -9.68 -18.00 50.93
N LYS A 121 -9.59 -18.17 52.25
CA LYS A 121 -9.94 -19.43 52.92
C LYS A 121 -11.41 -19.73 52.63
N LYS A 122 -11.68 -20.88 52.01
CA LYS A 122 -13.05 -21.34 51.74
C LYS A 122 -13.81 -21.45 53.08
N PRO A 123 -14.99 -20.83 53.24
CA PRO A 123 -15.78 -21.02 54.44
C PRO A 123 -16.36 -22.45 54.44
N LYS A 124 -16.27 -23.10 55.60
CA LYS A 124 -16.87 -24.41 55.86
C LYS A 124 -18.37 -24.20 56.00
N PHE A 125 -19.14 -24.67 55.03
CA PHE A 125 -20.59 -24.62 55.06
C PHE A 125 -21.09 -25.56 56.17
N VAL A 126 -21.76 -24.99 57.19
CA VAL A 126 -22.49 -25.73 58.22
C VAL A 126 -23.96 -25.61 57.83
N ILE A 127 -24.60 -26.75 57.56
CA ILE A 127 -26.04 -26.82 57.32
C ILE A 127 -26.67 -26.93 58.70
N GLU A 128 -27.30 -25.86 59.18
CA GLU A 128 -28.25 -25.95 60.29
C GLU A 128 -29.47 -26.72 59.79
N GLU A 129 -29.85 -27.76 60.53
CA GLU A 129 -31.06 -28.54 60.26
C GLU A 129 -32.27 -27.66 60.59
N ASP A 130 -33.01 -27.35 59.53
CA ASP A 130 -34.28 -26.62 59.51
C ASP A 130 -35.33 -27.39 60.33
N GLU A 131 -35.70 -26.87 61.51
CA GLU A 131 -36.80 -27.41 62.33
C GLU A 131 -38.14 -27.18 61.63
N GLY A 132 -38.57 -28.19 60.89
CA GLY A 132 -39.89 -28.28 60.28
C GLY A 132 -40.76 -29.37 60.90
N CYS A 133 -41.71 -28.92 61.74
CA CYS A 133 -42.90 -29.59 62.32
C CYS A 133 -42.75 -30.26 63.69
#